data_AF-A0A8H3DZZ4-F1
#
_entry.id   AF-A0A8H3DZZ4-F1
#
_cell.length_a   1.000
_cell.length_b   1.000
_cell.length_c   1.000
_cell.angle_alpha   90.00
_cell.angle_beta   90.00
_cell.angle_gamma   90.00
#
_symmetry.space_group_name_H-M   'P 1'
#
loop_
_entity.id
_entity.type
_entity.pdbx_description
1 polymer ?
#
loop_
_entity_poly.entity_id
_entity_poly.type
_entity_poly.pdbx_seq_one_letter_code
_entity_poly.pdbx_strand_id
1 'polypeptide(L)'
;MVSQPPSFECGYECFKLLASILNLCLLDRCNQLDEALVTYQAGSYANLQIVFSVTLSRVIEMQAKISDAGGNCDLIFGWSSSTSRTRQTALLMPADTLVLLDILWDYRKDFLKAMLSSSPPPLSGLLFLFLRSIVKQPSLRALDWESTKCKLHELALRYMLIGEEHWNQHKVMVEILAQIDSEDSIWGRNPKYADTEDSRCISQAFVNMLSNHTLKAFPMQTPYILLRLIVLSVDTHSQGILPTIVGLLIEYAWSMVIRVNGEADLVPFVQGLFCSLTMLLCPPHNAPYELADSTQHGLMTALHQADVLDLVARVIAGLEPAQRVSLPLSDKNAATVQIMFRFFVLFCEIVPEEKLADCFQDYLTDWWKFNQYMQVNASRVMRSQSGAGACHDHYKNCSNIWLWIADGLGLGPTINAHRDPRLCKNPRCPTLFSYNHVHHGCERGCVDCDQLLVYCNDRCQAV
;
A
#
# COMPACT_ATOMS: atom_id res chain seq x y z
N MET A 1 47.99 -4.39 7.90
CA MET A 1 47.21 -5.01 8.99
C MET A 1 45.75 -4.89 8.61
N VAL A 2 45.15 -6.01 8.19
CA VAL A 2 43.70 -6.07 7.93
C VAL A 2 43.06 -6.26 9.30
N SER A 3 42.49 -5.20 9.86
CA SER A 3 41.67 -5.31 11.07
C SER A 3 40.50 -6.24 10.77
N GLN A 4 40.38 -7.34 11.51
CA GLN A 4 39.13 -8.08 11.55
C GLN A 4 37.99 -7.09 11.83
N PRO A 5 36.88 -7.14 11.10
CA PRO A 5 35.75 -6.28 11.40
C PRO A 5 35.35 -6.54 12.86
N PRO A 6 34.99 -5.50 13.64
CA PRO A 6 34.40 -5.72 14.95
C PRO A 6 33.29 -6.75 14.82
N SER A 7 33.12 -7.61 15.83
CA SER A 7 31.96 -8.50 15.84
C SER A 7 30.72 -7.66 15.56
N PHE A 8 29.87 -8.14 14.65
CA PHE A 8 28.73 -7.40 14.13
C PHE A 8 27.89 -6.73 15.25
N GLU A 9 27.76 -7.43 16.38
CA GLU A 9 27.11 -6.96 17.60
C GLU A 9 27.74 -5.67 18.18
N CYS A 10 29.07 -5.57 18.24
CA CYS A 10 29.77 -4.39 18.76
C CYS A 10 29.56 -3.17 17.84
N GLY A 11 29.61 -3.38 16.52
CA GLY A 11 29.35 -2.33 15.54
C GLY A 11 27.93 -1.77 15.66
N TYR A 12 26.94 -2.65 15.83
CA TYR A 12 25.54 -2.24 15.99
C TYR A 12 25.29 -1.47 17.30
N GLU A 13 25.88 -1.88 18.42
CA GLU A 13 25.74 -1.15 19.68
C GLU A 13 26.43 0.22 19.62
N CYS A 14 27.60 0.34 18.97
CA CYS A 14 28.22 1.64 18.70
C CYS A 14 27.31 2.54 17.86
N PHE A 15 26.65 1.99 16.84
CA PHE A 15 25.68 2.72 16.03
C PHE A 15 24.48 3.20 16.86
N LYS A 16 23.91 2.34 17.72
CA LYS A 16 22.83 2.73 18.63
C LYS A 16 23.20 3.87 19.56
N LEU A 17 24.40 3.81 20.12
CA LEU A 17 24.94 4.88 20.97
C LEU A 17 25.08 6.18 20.18
N LEU A 18 25.66 6.13 18.98
CA LEU A 18 25.81 7.29 18.09
C LEU A 18 24.45 7.92 17.76
N ALA A 19 23.47 7.13 17.32
CA ALA A 19 22.14 7.61 16.98
C ALA A 19 21.45 8.25 18.19
N SER A 20 21.57 7.63 19.37
CA SER A 20 20.98 8.13 20.61
C SER A 20 21.61 9.46 21.06
N ILE A 21 22.95 9.56 21.04
CA ILE A 21 23.65 10.81 21.38
C ILE A 21 23.26 11.92 20.39
N LEU A 22 23.25 11.62 19.09
CA LEU A 22 22.84 12.58 18.06
C LEU A 22 21.43 13.12 18.34
N ASN A 23 20.48 12.23 18.62
CA ASN A 23 19.10 12.59 18.90
C ASN A 23 18.97 13.47 20.16
N LEU A 24 19.69 13.15 21.23
CA LEU A 24 19.72 13.97 22.44
C LEU A 24 20.27 15.36 22.15
N CYS A 25 21.36 15.47 21.41
CA CYS A 25 21.93 16.75 21.03
C CYS A 25 20.98 17.57 20.14
N LEU A 26 20.23 16.93 19.25
CA LEU A 26 19.22 17.61 18.42
C LEU A 26 18.07 18.14 19.28
N LEU A 27 17.57 17.35 20.22
CA LEU A 27 16.53 17.78 21.16
C LEU A 27 17.01 18.95 22.03
N ASP A 28 18.25 18.89 22.53
CA ASP A 28 18.86 19.96 23.32
C ASP A 28 18.96 21.27 22.52
N ARG A 29 19.51 21.22 21.31
CA ARG A 29 19.64 22.40 20.44
C ARG A 29 18.32 23.01 20.00
N CYS A 30 17.25 22.21 20.00
CA CYS A 30 15.91 22.68 19.71
C CYS A 30 15.13 23.12 20.97
N ASN A 31 15.74 23.10 22.16
CA ASN A 31 15.12 23.37 23.45
C ASN A 31 13.89 22.46 23.71
N GLN A 32 14.02 21.18 23.39
CA GLN A 32 12.96 20.17 23.52
C GLN A 32 13.37 19.00 24.42
N LEU A 33 14.63 18.94 24.85
CA LEU A 33 15.12 17.87 25.73
C LEU A 33 14.46 17.93 27.11
N ASP A 34 14.45 19.10 27.75
CA ASP A 34 13.83 19.27 29.08
C ASP A 34 12.33 18.97 29.04
N GLU A 35 11.61 19.44 28.00
CA GLU A 35 10.19 19.16 27.82
C GLU A 35 9.92 17.66 27.67
N ALA A 36 10.78 16.94 26.93
CA ALA A 36 10.67 15.49 26.80
C ALA A 36 10.94 14.77 28.13
N LEU A 37 11.93 15.22 28.91
CA LEU A 37 12.24 14.65 30.23
C LEU A 37 11.09 14.87 31.22
N VAL A 38 10.49 16.06 31.25
CA VAL A 38 9.31 16.36 32.08
C VAL A 38 8.13 15.48 31.67
N THR A 39 7.89 15.32 30.36
CA THR A 39 6.81 14.47 29.84
C THR A 39 6.97 13.01 30.26
N TYR A 40 8.21 12.51 30.27
CA TYR A 40 8.51 11.17 30.76
C TYR A 40 8.28 11.04 32.28
N GLN A 41 8.77 12.01 33.07
CA GLN A 41 8.61 12.02 34.52
C GLN A 41 7.14 12.11 34.97
N ALA A 42 6.29 12.73 34.16
CA ALA A 42 4.84 12.81 34.40
C ALA A 42 4.10 11.46 34.22
N GLY A 43 4.79 10.38 33.81
CA GLY A 43 4.22 9.03 33.70
C GLY A 43 3.40 8.77 32.43
N SER A 44 3.43 9.68 31.45
CA SER A 44 2.64 9.59 30.21
C SER A 44 3.08 8.46 29.28
N TYR A 45 4.28 7.90 29.48
CA TYR A 45 4.84 6.82 28.65
C TYR A 45 5.61 5.83 29.51
N ALA A 46 5.53 4.54 29.15
CA ALA A 46 6.25 3.48 29.85
C ALA A 46 7.76 3.44 29.52
N ASN A 47 8.20 4.10 28.44
CA ASN A 47 9.59 4.04 27.96
C ASN A 47 10.08 5.43 27.48
N LEU A 48 11.21 5.89 28.00
CA LEU A 48 11.86 7.16 27.65
C LEU A 48 12.20 7.25 26.16
N GLN A 49 12.58 6.13 25.52
CA GLN A 49 12.90 6.11 24.09
C GLN A 49 11.69 6.46 23.23
N ILE A 50 10.48 6.09 23.64
CA ILE A 50 9.25 6.45 22.92
C ILE A 50 9.04 7.96 22.99
N VAL A 51 9.21 8.56 24.18
CA VAL A 51 9.07 10.02 24.36
C VAL A 51 10.07 10.76 23.48
N PHE A 52 11.34 10.37 23.53
CA PHE A 52 12.38 10.97 22.68
C PHE A 52 12.10 10.76 21.19
N SER A 53 11.63 9.58 20.79
CA SER A 53 11.23 9.30 19.41
C SER A 53 10.10 10.22 18.93
N VAL A 54 9.06 10.42 19.74
CA VAL A 54 7.92 11.29 19.42
C VAL A 54 8.38 12.75 19.31
N THR A 55 9.08 13.25 20.33
CA THR A 55 9.54 14.64 20.38
C THR A 55 10.52 14.93 19.25
N LEU A 56 11.47 14.03 19.01
CA LEU A 56 12.42 14.15 17.90
C LEU A 56 11.69 14.16 16.55
N SER A 57 10.71 13.28 16.34
CA SER A 57 9.92 13.27 15.10
C SER A 57 9.28 14.63 14.85
N ARG A 58 8.65 15.23 15.87
CA ARG A 58 8.03 16.56 15.76
C ARG A 58 9.06 17.64 15.44
N VAL A 59 10.23 17.61 16.10
CA VAL A 59 11.33 18.55 15.84
C VAL A 59 11.78 18.45 14.40
N ILE A 60 12.08 17.24 13.92
CA ILE A 60 12.56 17.03 12.55
C ILE A 60 11.47 17.37 11.53
N GLU A 61 10.19 17.06 11.78
CA GLU A 61 9.09 17.48 10.91
C GLU A 61 9.05 19.01 10.72
N MET A 62 9.23 19.77 11.80
CA MET A 62 9.29 21.23 11.71
C MET A 62 10.51 21.71 10.91
N GLN A 63 11.68 21.08 11.10
CA GLN A 63 12.90 21.45 10.38
C GLN A 63 12.83 21.08 8.90
N ALA A 64 12.22 19.95 8.56
CA ALA A 64 11.94 19.54 7.19
C ALA A 64 11.04 20.57 6.48
N LYS A 65 9.95 21.01 7.13
CA LYS A 65 9.08 22.07 6.58
C LYS A 65 9.78 23.41 6.41
N ILE A 66 10.66 23.78 7.35
CA ILE A 66 11.50 24.99 7.22
C ILE A 66 12.43 24.85 6.01
N SER A 67 13.02 23.68 5.80
CA SER A 67 13.87 23.38 4.64
C SER A 67 13.09 23.58 3.34
N ASP A 68 11.88 23.02 3.23
CA ASP A 68 11.05 23.12 2.02
C ASP A 68 10.60 24.54 1.72
N ALA A 69 10.37 25.34 2.77
CA ALA A 69 10.08 26.77 2.64
C ALA A 69 11.32 27.62 2.30
N GLY A 70 12.49 27.01 2.05
CA GLY A 70 13.75 27.69 1.75
C GLY A 70 14.45 28.32 2.96
N GLY A 71 14.01 27.97 4.17
CA GLY A 71 14.59 28.45 5.43
C GLY A 71 15.89 27.74 5.82
N ASN A 72 16.60 28.30 6.82
CA ASN A 72 17.84 27.73 7.32
C ASN A 72 17.59 26.72 8.46
N CYS A 73 17.46 25.44 8.10
CA CYS A 73 17.35 24.32 9.02
C CYS A 73 18.73 23.77 9.48
N ASP A 74 19.83 24.16 8.84
CA ASP A 74 21.18 23.63 9.12
C ASP A 74 21.77 24.16 10.44
N LEU A 75 21.10 25.13 11.05
CA LEU A 75 21.40 25.66 12.38
C LEU A 75 21.42 24.56 13.44
N ILE A 76 20.48 23.61 13.39
CA ILE A 76 20.38 22.54 14.38
C ILE A 76 21.61 21.64 14.38
N PHE A 77 22.33 21.56 13.24
CA PHE A 77 23.55 20.77 13.10
C PHE A 77 24.83 21.56 13.41
N GLY A 78 24.73 22.87 13.63
CA GLY A 78 25.88 23.75 13.84
C GLY A 78 26.63 24.09 12.55
N TRP A 79 25.99 23.97 11.38
CA TRP A 79 26.62 24.28 10.08
C TRP A 79 26.39 25.71 9.60
N SER A 80 25.59 26.49 10.31
CA SER A 80 25.30 27.86 9.92
C SER A 80 26.50 28.79 10.14
N SER A 81 26.79 29.61 9.14
CA SER A 81 27.84 30.64 9.15
C SER A 81 27.35 32.00 9.68
N SER A 82 26.15 32.07 10.26
CA SER A 82 25.58 33.31 10.80
C SER A 82 26.51 33.96 11.84
N THR A 83 26.87 35.22 11.62
CA THR A 83 27.70 36.04 12.50
C THR A 83 26.94 36.60 13.72
N SER A 84 25.60 36.47 13.76
CA SER A 84 24.75 37.13 14.76
C SER A 84 24.31 36.24 15.93
N ARG A 85 24.68 34.95 15.94
CA ARG A 85 24.40 34.03 17.06
C ARG A 85 25.66 33.30 17.50
N THR A 86 25.70 32.89 18.77
CA THR A 86 26.74 32.04 19.33
C THR A 86 26.96 30.83 18.42
N ARG A 87 28.18 30.69 17.91
CA ARG A 87 28.57 29.63 16.98
C ARG A 87 28.49 28.30 17.72
N GLN A 88 27.47 27.50 17.40
CA GLN A 88 27.35 26.15 17.93
C GLN A 88 28.40 25.26 17.26
N THR A 89 29.03 24.36 18.03
CA THR A 89 29.93 23.34 17.48
C THR A 89 29.18 22.45 16.49
N ALA A 90 29.79 22.03 15.39
CA ALA A 90 29.14 21.08 14.49
C ALA A 90 28.90 19.74 15.21
N LEU A 91 27.73 19.12 15.04
CA LEU A 91 27.47 17.76 15.58
C LEU A 91 28.29 16.72 14.83
N LEU A 92 28.30 16.84 13.51
CA LEU A 92 29.11 16.05 12.60
C LEU A 92 29.36 16.92 11.36
N MET A 93 30.55 16.85 10.75
CA MET A 93 30.77 17.61 9.51
C MET A 93 30.07 16.91 8.34
N PRO A 94 29.59 17.64 7.30
CA PRO A 94 28.91 17.02 6.17
C PRO A 94 29.72 15.90 5.48
N ALA A 95 31.05 15.99 5.46
CA ALA A 95 31.92 14.95 4.91
C ALA A 95 31.88 13.66 5.74
N ASP A 96 32.07 13.77 7.06
CA ASP A 96 32.01 12.65 7.99
C ASP A 96 30.61 12.01 8.01
N THR A 97 29.56 12.82 7.85
CA THR A 97 28.20 12.34 7.71
C THR A 97 28.02 11.43 6.48
N LEU A 98 28.62 11.78 5.33
CA LEU A 98 28.53 10.92 4.14
C LEU A 98 29.35 9.63 4.30
N VAL A 99 30.50 9.68 4.99
CA VAL A 99 31.24 8.46 5.36
C VAL A 99 30.39 7.53 6.21
N LEU A 100 29.66 8.08 7.18
CA LEU A 100 28.72 7.29 7.98
C LEU A 100 27.58 6.69 7.13
N LEU A 101 27.05 7.44 6.17
CA LEU A 101 26.04 6.93 5.23
C LEU A 101 26.59 5.74 4.42
N ASP A 102 27.82 5.82 3.93
CA ASP A 102 28.47 4.72 3.21
C ASP A 102 28.68 3.49 4.08
N ILE A 103 29.08 3.66 5.34
CA ILE A 103 29.19 2.55 6.30
C ILE A 103 27.81 1.87 6.48
N LEU A 104 26.75 2.65 6.71
CA LEU A 104 25.41 2.07 6.88
C LEU A 104 24.92 1.37 5.61
N TRP A 105 25.27 1.89 4.45
CA TRP A 105 24.94 1.29 3.17
C TRP A 105 25.63 -0.07 2.96
N ASP A 106 26.93 -0.14 3.26
CA ASP A 106 27.73 -1.35 3.09
C ASP A 106 27.24 -2.49 4.01
N TYR A 107 26.77 -2.15 5.21
CA TYR A 107 26.26 -3.09 6.21
C TYR A 107 24.72 -3.13 6.30
N ARG A 108 23.99 -2.58 5.31
CA ARG A 108 22.52 -2.38 5.36
C ARG A 108 21.72 -3.65 5.68
N LYS A 109 22.16 -4.80 5.18
CA LYS A 109 21.54 -6.12 5.44
C LYS A 109 21.64 -6.48 6.91
N ASP A 110 22.86 -6.42 7.45
CA ASP A 110 23.11 -6.83 8.81
C ASP A 110 22.45 -5.85 9.78
N PHE A 111 22.53 -4.54 9.51
CA PHE A 111 21.81 -3.51 10.27
C PHE A 111 20.30 -3.78 10.33
N LEU A 112 19.65 -4.13 9.21
CA LEU A 112 18.24 -4.49 9.20
C LEU A 112 17.96 -5.70 10.11
N LYS A 113 18.76 -6.76 10.02
CA LYS A 113 18.62 -7.95 10.89
C LYS A 113 18.76 -7.59 12.37
N ALA A 114 19.79 -6.83 12.74
CA ALA A 114 19.98 -6.40 14.12
C ALA A 114 18.79 -5.59 14.63
N MET A 115 18.30 -4.64 13.83
CA MET A 115 17.13 -3.83 14.18
C MET A 115 15.83 -4.64 14.27
N LEU A 116 15.68 -5.73 13.53
CA LEU A 116 14.54 -6.64 13.67
C LEU A 116 14.64 -7.51 14.93
N SER A 117 15.86 -7.83 15.37
CA SER A 117 16.13 -8.68 16.52
C SER A 117 16.23 -7.92 17.86
N SER A 118 16.23 -6.59 17.83
CA SER A 118 16.45 -5.74 19.01
C SER A 118 15.60 -4.45 18.92
N SER A 119 15.59 -3.63 19.97
CA SER A 119 14.90 -2.33 19.91
C SER A 119 15.73 -1.33 19.08
N PRO A 120 15.22 -0.87 17.92
CA PRO A 120 15.94 0.04 17.04
C PRO A 120 16.03 1.45 17.66
N PRO A 121 17.13 2.20 17.43
CA PRO A 121 17.17 3.60 17.82
C PRO A 121 16.30 4.44 16.86
N PRO A 122 15.69 5.56 17.31
CA PRO A 122 15.03 6.50 16.41
C PRO A 122 16.02 7.07 15.39
N LEU A 123 15.71 7.03 14.09
CA LEU A 123 16.64 7.47 13.03
C LEU A 123 16.27 8.76 12.29
N SER A 124 15.16 9.45 12.60
CA SER A 124 14.74 10.66 11.86
C SER A 124 15.80 11.76 11.87
N GLY A 125 16.45 11.97 13.02
CA GLY A 125 17.53 12.96 13.14
C GLY A 125 18.72 12.61 12.25
N LEU A 126 19.11 11.33 12.21
CA LEU A 126 20.23 10.86 11.41
C LEU A 126 19.92 10.88 9.90
N LEU A 127 18.75 10.41 9.50
CA LEU A 127 18.32 10.43 8.09
C LEU A 127 18.15 11.87 7.58
N PHE A 128 17.64 12.78 8.42
CA PHE A 128 17.59 14.21 8.08
C PHE A 128 18.99 14.82 7.98
N LEU A 129 19.93 14.45 8.86
CA LEU A 129 21.33 14.86 8.78
C LEU A 129 21.98 14.40 7.46
N PHE A 130 21.71 13.17 7.00
CA PHE A 130 22.18 12.69 5.69
C PHE A 130 21.60 13.52 4.55
N LEU A 131 20.28 13.73 4.53
CA LEU A 131 19.62 14.55 3.51
C LEU A 131 20.27 15.94 3.41
N ARG A 132 20.47 16.60 4.55
CA ARG A 132 21.07 17.94 4.60
C ARG A 132 22.55 17.92 4.22
N SER A 133 23.29 16.85 4.54
CA SER A 133 24.69 16.70 4.12
C SER A 133 24.83 16.56 2.62
N ILE A 134 23.93 15.81 1.99
CA ILE A 134 23.82 15.73 0.54
C ILE A 134 23.61 17.15 0.01
N VAL A 135 22.53 17.83 0.37
CA VAL A 135 22.22 19.21 -0.10
C VAL A 135 23.39 20.21 0.05
N LYS A 136 24.23 20.06 1.08
CA LYS A 136 25.37 20.94 1.38
C LYS A 136 26.67 20.61 0.65
N GLN A 137 26.77 19.52 -0.11
CA GLN A 137 27.98 19.17 -0.85
C GLN A 137 27.85 19.47 -2.35
N PRO A 138 28.11 20.73 -2.78
CA PRO A 138 28.06 21.10 -4.21
C PRO A 138 29.21 20.48 -5.03
N SER A 139 30.18 19.82 -4.40
CA SER A 139 31.37 19.25 -5.06
C SER A 139 31.18 17.83 -5.59
N LEU A 140 30.07 17.16 -5.29
CA LEU A 140 29.80 15.82 -5.83
C LEU A 140 29.48 15.92 -7.32
N ARG A 141 30.08 15.04 -8.13
CA ARG A 141 29.69 14.91 -9.54
C ARG A 141 28.23 14.44 -9.60
N ALA A 142 27.51 14.85 -10.63
CA ALA A 142 26.08 14.54 -10.78
C ALA A 142 25.75 13.04 -10.63
N LEU A 143 26.64 12.15 -11.07
CA LEU A 143 26.42 10.70 -10.97
C LEU A 143 26.65 10.14 -9.55
N ASP A 144 27.67 10.64 -8.84
CA ASP A 144 27.95 10.26 -7.45
C ASP A 144 26.86 10.79 -6.51
N TRP A 145 26.30 11.94 -6.87
CA TRP A 145 25.17 12.57 -6.19
C TRP A 145 23.90 11.70 -6.24
N GLU A 146 23.49 11.27 -7.43
CA GLU A 146 22.31 10.42 -7.59
C GLU A 146 22.48 9.04 -6.93
N SER A 147 23.69 8.48 -7.02
CA SER A 147 24.04 7.25 -6.29
C SER A 147 23.84 7.43 -4.78
N THR A 148 24.32 8.54 -4.20
CA THR A 148 24.20 8.83 -2.77
C THR A 148 22.74 9.03 -2.34
N LYS A 149 21.92 9.72 -3.15
CA LYS A 149 20.47 9.83 -2.94
C LYS A 149 19.80 8.46 -2.93
N CYS A 150 20.15 7.58 -3.88
CA CYS A 150 19.60 6.24 -3.96
C CYS A 150 19.90 5.41 -2.71
N LYS A 151 21.14 5.51 -2.17
CA LYS A 151 21.52 4.86 -0.90
C LYS A 151 20.66 5.34 0.26
N LEU A 152 20.51 6.67 0.39
CA LEU A 152 19.69 7.27 1.45
C LEU A 152 18.21 6.85 1.32
N HIS A 153 17.68 6.87 0.10
CA HIS A 153 16.30 6.48 -0.20
C HIS A 153 16.03 5.04 0.25
N GLU A 154 16.89 4.09 -0.15
CA GLU A 154 16.73 2.69 0.24
C GLU A 154 16.92 2.47 1.74
N LEU A 155 17.90 3.11 2.37
CA LEU A 155 18.10 3.01 3.83
C LEU A 155 16.89 3.52 4.61
N ALA A 156 16.28 4.62 4.17
CA ALA A 156 15.06 5.14 4.77
C ALA A 156 13.89 4.16 4.61
N LEU A 157 13.70 3.58 3.42
CA LEU A 157 12.66 2.56 3.21
C LEU A 157 12.91 1.30 4.04
N ARG A 158 14.14 0.81 4.12
CA ARG A 158 14.51 -0.34 4.97
C ARG A 158 14.23 -0.05 6.44
N TYR A 159 14.51 1.17 6.91
CA TYR A 159 14.21 1.55 8.29
C TYR A 159 12.70 1.59 8.57
N MET A 160 11.90 2.07 7.63
CA MET A 160 10.43 2.08 7.73
C MET A 160 9.80 0.68 7.77
N LEU A 161 10.56 -0.39 7.49
CA LEU A 161 10.09 -1.77 7.69
C LEU A 161 10.14 -2.21 9.16
N ILE A 162 10.86 -1.49 10.02
CA ILE A 162 11.04 -1.86 11.43
C ILE A 162 9.86 -1.28 12.23
N GLY A 163 9.06 -2.17 12.83
CA GLY A 163 7.76 -1.83 13.45
C GLY A 163 7.83 -1.21 14.86
N GLU A 164 6.70 -1.19 15.57
CA GLU A 164 6.70 -1.26 17.03
C GLU A 164 6.62 0.07 17.82
N GLU A 165 7.73 0.78 17.82
CA GLU A 165 8.02 1.74 18.90
C GLU A 165 8.26 3.15 18.36
N HIS A 166 8.26 3.27 17.02
CA HIS A 166 8.81 4.42 16.32
C HIS A 166 7.92 4.96 15.19
N TRP A 167 6.62 4.64 15.14
CA TRP A 167 5.74 5.12 14.04
C TRP A 167 5.67 6.63 13.85
N ASN A 168 5.87 7.41 14.91
CA ASN A 168 5.95 8.87 14.76
C ASN A 168 7.07 9.28 13.80
N GLN A 169 8.08 8.42 13.64
CA GLN A 169 9.17 8.58 12.68
C GLN A 169 8.69 8.35 11.24
N HIS A 170 7.71 7.47 10.97
CA HIS A 170 7.29 7.15 9.59
C HIS A 170 6.77 8.38 8.85
N LYS A 171 5.98 9.23 9.52
CA LYS A 171 5.50 10.47 8.92
C LYS A 171 6.66 11.38 8.50
N VAL A 172 7.67 11.49 9.35
CA VAL A 172 8.89 12.26 9.07
C VAL A 172 9.71 11.61 7.96
N MET A 173 9.77 10.27 7.92
CA MET A 173 10.45 9.56 6.85
C MET A 173 9.78 9.79 5.50
N VAL A 174 8.45 9.82 5.44
CA VAL A 174 7.73 10.17 4.21
C VAL A 174 8.10 11.58 3.74
N GLU A 175 8.20 12.54 4.66
CA GLU A 175 8.65 13.91 4.33
C GLU A 175 10.11 13.92 3.81
N ILE A 176 11.02 13.22 4.51
CA ILE A 176 12.41 13.09 4.09
C ILE A 176 12.49 12.45 2.70
N LEU A 177 11.74 11.38 2.46
CA LEU A 177 11.67 10.68 1.17
C LEU A 177 11.13 11.58 0.06
N ALA A 178 10.14 12.44 0.35
CA ALA A 178 9.63 13.41 -0.62
C ALA A 178 10.67 14.47 -1.02
N GLN A 179 11.59 14.81 -0.12
CA GLN A 179 12.71 15.72 -0.40
C GLN A 179 13.90 15.03 -1.09
N ILE A 180 13.99 13.69 -1.01
CA ILE A 180 14.95 12.90 -1.78
C ILE A 180 14.40 12.78 -3.20
N ASP A 181 14.66 13.81 -4.01
CA ASP A 181 14.40 13.82 -5.46
C ASP A 181 15.36 12.84 -6.17
N SER A 182 15.23 11.54 -5.88
CA SER A 182 15.95 10.49 -6.58
C SER A 182 15.22 10.14 -7.86
N GLU A 183 15.92 10.13 -8.99
CA GLU A 183 15.31 9.71 -10.24
C GLU A 183 14.86 8.24 -10.14
N ASP A 184 13.55 8.02 -10.23
CA ASP A 184 12.94 6.67 -10.30
C ASP A 184 13.59 5.82 -11.40
N SER A 185 14.04 6.49 -12.48
CA SER A 185 14.73 5.88 -13.59
C SER A 185 16.07 5.25 -13.21
N ILE A 186 16.73 5.71 -12.15
CA ILE A 186 18.02 5.21 -11.67
C ILE A 186 17.80 4.21 -10.53
N TRP A 187 17.00 4.59 -9.53
CA TRP A 187 16.75 3.75 -8.37
C TRP A 187 16.02 2.45 -8.76
N GLY A 188 15.02 2.55 -9.64
CA GLY A 188 14.18 1.42 -10.03
C GLY A 188 14.82 0.37 -10.94
N ARG A 189 16.09 0.51 -11.35
CA ARG A 189 16.75 -0.43 -12.30
C ARG A 189 17.37 -1.66 -11.66
N ASN A 190 17.83 -1.54 -10.42
CA ASN A 190 18.62 -2.58 -9.79
C ASN A 190 17.80 -3.30 -8.72
N PRO A 191 17.99 -4.61 -8.53
CA PRO A 191 17.46 -5.31 -7.36
C PRO A 191 17.86 -4.60 -6.06
N LYS A 192 16.99 -4.65 -5.06
CA LYS A 192 17.14 -3.97 -3.76
C LYS A 192 17.48 -4.93 -2.63
N TYR A 193 18.01 -6.10 -2.98
CA TYR A 193 18.55 -7.09 -2.06
C TYR A 193 20.03 -7.34 -2.36
N ALA A 194 20.82 -7.63 -1.33
CA ALA A 194 22.23 -8.04 -1.47
C ALA A 194 22.37 -9.52 -1.85
N ASP A 195 21.51 -10.37 -1.31
CA ASP A 195 21.43 -11.81 -1.55
C ASP A 195 20.02 -12.33 -1.18
N THR A 196 19.78 -13.62 -1.39
CA THR A 196 18.49 -14.27 -1.09
C THR A 196 18.09 -14.17 0.38
N GLU A 197 19.05 -14.14 1.30
CA GLU A 197 18.74 -13.99 2.71
C GLU A 197 18.27 -12.56 3.03
N ASP A 198 18.91 -11.54 2.43
CA ASP A 198 18.47 -10.14 2.51
C ASP A 198 17.06 -9.96 1.90
N SER A 199 16.81 -10.57 0.74
CA SER A 199 15.49 -10.59 0.09
C SER A 199 14.40 -11.10 1.04
N ARG A 200 14.60 -12.28 1.64
CA ARG A 200 13.66 -12.85 2.61
C ARG A 200 13.52 -11.98 3.86
N CYS A 201 14.61 -11.41 4.35
CA CYS A 201 14.60 -10.53 5.52
C CYS A 201 13.73 -9.29 5.29
N ILE A 202 13.87 -8.64 4.12
CA ILE A 202 13.07 -7.48 3.72
C ILE A 202 11.58 -7.85 3.62
N SER A 203 11.26 -8.94 2.92
CA SER A 203 9.87 -9.40 2.77
C SER A 203 9.24 -9.78 4.12
N GLN A 204 9.97 -10.47 4.99
CA GLN A 204 9.48 -10.84 6.31
C GLN A 204 9.29 -9.62 7.23
N ALA A 205 10.19 -8.64 7.17
CA ALA A 205 10.03 -7.38 7.88
C ALA A 205 8.75 -6.66 7.47
N PHE A 206 8.45 -6.65 6.16
CA PHE A 206 7.21 -6.10 5.63
C PHE A 206 5.97 -6.86 6.12
N VAL A 207 6.01 -8.20 6.11
CA VAL A 207 4.94 -9.04 6.66
C VAL A 207 4.71 -8.72 8.14
N ASN A 208 5.76 -8.69 8.96
CA ASN A 208 5.64 -8.38 10.39
C ASN A 208 5.05 -6.98 10.63
N MET A 209 5.48 -6.00 9.84
CA MET A 209 4.97 -4.64 9.93
C MET A 209 3.49 -4.55 9.52
N LEU A 210 3.08 -5.27 8.47
CA LEU A 210 1.66 -5.37 8.11
C LEU A 210 0.86 -6.16 9.14
N SER A 211 1.32 -7.30 9.65
CA SER A 211 0.55 -8.10 10.62
C SER A 211 0.20 -7.33 11.90
N ASN A 212 1.03 -6.34 12.28
CA ASN A 212 0.79 -5.51 13.44
C ASN A 212 -0.14 -4.30 13.16
N HIS A 213 -0.78 -4.23 11.99
CA HIS A 213 -1.62 -3.09 11.59
C HIS A 213 -2.89 -2.86 12.40
N THR A 214 -3.35 -3.88 13.10
CA THR A 214 -4.57 -3.85 13.90
C THR A 214 -4.41 -3.05 15.21
N LEU A 215 -3.18 -2.82 15.68
CA LEU A 215 -2.90 -2.18 16.98
C LEU A 215 -2.85 -0.66 16.91
N LYS A 216 -2.39 -0.06 15.79
CA LYS A 216 -2.36 1.38 15.57
C LYS A 216 -2.52 1.72 14.09
N ALA A 217 -3.31 2.75 13.81
CA ALA A 217 -3.53 3.29 12.49
C ALA A 217 -2.25 3.79 11.81
N PHE A 218 -1.83 3.13 10.74
CA PHE A 218 -0.77 3.60 9.85
C PHE A 218 -1.23 4.85 9.09
N PRO A 219 -0.31 5.78 8.73
CA PRO A 219 -0.59 6.69 7.64
C PRO A 219 -0.95 5.85 6.41
N MET A 220 -2.09 6.16 5.80
CA MET A 220 -2.68 5.43 4.67
C MET A 220 -1.68 5.15 3.55
N GLN A 221 -0.66 6.01 3.42
CA GLN A 221 0.34 5.98 2.38
C GLN A 221 1.50 5.00 2.59
N THR A 222 1.75 4.61 3.84
CA THR A 222 2.96 3.90 4.24
C THR A 222 3.14 2.56 3.51
N PRO A 223 2.10 1.69 3.43
CA PRO A 223 2.31 0.37 2.83
C PRO A 223 2.64 0.43 1.34
N TYR A 224 2.02 1.33 0.57
CA TYR A 224 2.32 1.43 -0.86
C TYR A 224 3.67 2.08 -1.15
N ILE A 225 4.15 2.99 -0.29
CA ILE A 225 5.53 3.53 -0.39
C ILE A 225 6.54 2.39 -0.22
N LEU A 226 6.32 1.55 0.79
CA LEU A 226 7.22 0.43 1.08
C LEU A 226 7.12 -0.69 0.05
N LEU A 227 5.97 -0.87 -0.59
CA LEU A 227 5.83 -1.84 -1.69
C LEU A 227 6.79 -1.60 -2.84
N ARG A 228 7.22 -0.36 -3.08
CA ARG A 228 8.27 -0.05 -4.06
C ARG A 228 9.56 -0.80 -3.73
N LEU A 229 9.96 -0.81 -2.47
CA LEU A 229 11.12 -1.59 -2.00
C LEU A 229 10.85 -3.09 -2.16
N ILE A 230 9.67 -3.58 -1.76
CA ILE A 230 9.34 -5.01 -1.78
C ILE A 230 9.39 -5.58 -3.20
N VAL A 231 8.76 -4.90 -4.16
CA VAL A 231 8.76 -5.31 -5.57
C VAL A 231 10.18 -5.50 -6.09
N LEU A 232 11.08 -4.58 -5.73
CA LEU A 232 12.50 -4.63 -6.10
C LEU A 232 13.34 -5.60 -5.26
N SER A 233 12.80 -6.09 -4.15
CA SER A 233 13.51 -6.92 -3.19
C SER A 233 13.19 -8.41 -3.33
N VAL A 234 12.16 -8.78 -4.08
CA VAL A 234 11.72 -10.17 -4.26
C VAL A 234 12.59 -10.86 -5.31
N ASP A 235 13.17 -12.00 -4.93
CA ASP A 235 13.89 -12.91 -5.81
C ASP A 235 13.08 -14.20 -6.02
N THR A 236 13.54 -15.09 -6.89
CA THR A 236 12.88 -16.38 -7.17
C THR A 236 12.72 -17.27 -5.93
N HIS A 237 13.55 -17.07 -4.90
CA HIS A 237 13.59 -17.87 -3.67
C HIS A 237 12.81 -17.25 -2.50
N SER A 238 12.28 -16.04 -2.67
CA SER A 238 11.40 -15.34 -1.72
C SER A 238 9.98 -15.12 -2.27
N GLN A 239 9.72 -15.45 -3.54
CA GLN A 239 8.39 -15.42 -4.16
C GLN A 239 7.31 -16.11 -3.31
N GLY A 240 7.65 -17.19 -2.59
CA GLY A 240 6.70 -17.90 -1.72
C GLY A 240 6.12 -17.06 -0.57
N ILE A 241 6.67 -15.89 -0.28
CA ILE A 241 6.18 -14.94 0.73
C ILE A 241 5.10 -14.00 0.14
N LEU A 242 5.05 -13.86 -1.19
CA LEU A 242 4.12 -12.95 -1.87
C LEU A 242 2.64 -13.21 -1.53
N PRO A 243 2.13 -14.46 -1.45
CA PRO A 243 0.76 -14.71 -1.03
C PRO A 243 0.40 -14.08 0.32
N THR A 244 1.27 -14.23 1.31
CA THR A 244 1.09 -13.63 2.65
C THR A 244 1.09 -12.11 2.58
N ILE A 245 2.00 -11.52 1.79
CA ILE A 245 2.06 -10.07 1.60
C ILE A 245 0.75 -9.56 0.98
N VAL A 246 0.26 -10.21 -0.08
CA VAL A 246 -0.97 -9.82 -0.78
C VAL A 246 -2.18 -9.92 0.14
N GLY A 247 -2.33 -11.03 0.88
CA GLY A 247 -3.43 -11.19 1.84
C GLY A 247 -3.45 -10.07 2.89
N LEU A 248 -2.31 -9.82 3.54
CA LEU A 248 -2.19 -8.76 4.56
C LEU A 248 -2.42 -7.35 4.01
N LEU A 249 -2.03 -7.08 2.77
CA LEU A 249 -2.31 -5.79 2.12
C LEU A 249 -3.80 -5.56 1.88
N ILE A 250 -4.52 -6.61 1.50
CA ILE A 250 -5.97 -6.55 1.27
C ILE A 250 -6.70 -6.39 2.61
N GLU A 251 -6.30 -7.12 3.65
CA GLU A 251 -6.81 -6.93 5.02
C GLU A 251 -6.57 -5.49 5.53
N TYR A 252 -5.39 -4.95 5.28
CA TYR A 252 -5.07 -3.56 5.58
C TYR A 252 -5.98 -2.59 4.80
N ALA A 253 -6.22 -2.87 3.52
CA ALA A 253 -7.10 -2.07 2.68
C ALA A 253 -8.54 -2.08 3.19
N TRP A 254 -9.06 -3.25 3.61
CA TRP A 254 -10.35 -3.36 4.27
C TRP A 254 -10.42 -2.48 5.53
N SER A 255 -9.41 -2.58 6.39
CA SER A 255 -9.31 -1.77 7.60
C SER A 255 -9.35 -0.27 7.30
N MET A 256 -8.70 0.17 6.21
CA MET A 256 -8.73 1.57 5.78
C MET A 256 -10.09 1.99 5.23
N VAL A 257 -10.72 1.18 4.37
CA VAL A 257 -12.03 1.46 3.79
C VAL A 257 -13.10 1.56 4.88
N ILE A 258 -13.08 0.64 5.85
CA ILE A 258 -14.00 0.64 7.00
C ILE A 258 -13.77 1.87 7.88
N ARG A 259 -12.50 2.18 8.18
CA ARG A 259 -12.15 3.30 9.07
C ARG A 259 -12.50 4.66 8.50
N VAL A 260 -12.29 4.85 7.20
CA VAL A 260 -12.62 6.12 6.55
C VAL A 260 -14.13 6.32 6.45
N ASN A 261 -14.91 5.25 6.25
CA ASN A 261 -16.38 5.27 6.22
C ASN A 261 -17.01 6.43 5.41
N GLY A 262 -16.38 6.83 4.31
CA GLY A 262 -16.84 7.94 3.46
C GLY A 262 -16.41 9.35 3.89
N GLU A 263 -15.62 9.49 4.95
CA GLU A 263 -15.13 10.79 5.45
C GLU A 263 -13.89 11.33 4.68
N ALA A 264 -13.24 10.49 3.87
CA ALA A 264 -12.08 10.87 3.08
C ALA A 264 -12.10 10.25 1.67
N ASP A 265 -11.44 10.93 0.74
CA ASP A 265 -11.27 10.45 -0.63
C ASP A 265 -10.37 9.20 -0.66
N LEU A 266 -10.96 8.05 -0.98
CA LEU A 266 -10.27 6.76 -1.07
C LEU A 266 -9.55 6.57 -2.41
N VAL A 267 -9.80 7.41 -3.41
CA VAL A 267 -9.28 7.21 -4.78
C VAL A 267 -7.76 7.10 -4.82
N PRO A 268 -6.96 8.02 -4.24
CA PRO A 268 -5.50 7.92 -4.31
C PRO A 268 -4.97 6.65 -3.64
N PHE A 269 -5.61 6.22 -2.55
CA PHE A 269 -5.24 5.02 -1.83
C PHE A 269 -5.49 3.75 -2.65
N VAL A 270 -6.69 3.61 -3.22
CA VAL A 270 -7.06 2.47 -4.07
C VAL A 270 -6.13 2.40 -5.28
N GLN A 271 -5.87 3.54 -5.94
CA GLN A 271 -4.94 3.59 -7.06
C GLN A 271 -3.54 3.12 -6.64
N GLY A 272 -3.02 3.62 -5.52
CA GLY A 272 -1.72 3.21 -4.99
C GLY A 272 -1.66 1.71 -4.66
N LEU A 273 -2.71 1.16 -4.05
CA LEU A 273 -2.81 -0.25 -3.70
C LEU A 273 -2.77 -1.14 -4.94
N PHE A 274 -3.68 -0.96 -5.90
CA PHE A 274 -3.79 -1.84 -7.07
C PHE A 274 -2.61 -1.67 -8.03
N CYS A 275 -2.03 -0.46 -8.17
CA CYS A 275 -0.76 -0.29 -8.86
C CYS A 275 0.35 -1.11 -8.19
N SER A 276 0.40 -1.13 -6.86
CA SER A 276 1.43 -1.88 -6.13
C SER A 276 1.23 -3.40 -6.23
N LEU A 277 -0.01 -3.88 -6.16
CA LEU A 277 -0.33 -5.29 -6.40
C LEU A 277 0.06 -5.71 -7.82
N THR A 278 -0.20 -4.87 -8.82
CA THR A 278 0.23 -5.10 -10.21
C THR A 278 1.75 -5.23 -10.30
N MET A 279 2.50 -4.36 -9.61
CA MET A 279 3.96 -4.42 -9.60
C MET A 279 4.50 -5.69 -8.92
N LEU A 280 3.80 -6.30 -7.96
CA LEU A 280 4.21 -7.60 -7.38
C LEU A 280 4.05 -8.75 -8.38
N LEU A 281 3.03 -8.67 -9.24
CA LEU A 281 2.79 -9.65 -10.30
C LEU A 281 3.75 -9.47 -11.47
N CYS A 282 4.10 -8.23 -11.81
CA CYS A 282 5.02 -7.90 -12.89
C CYS A 282 5.96 -6.75 -12.47
N PRO A 283 7.11 -7.08 -11.83
CA PRO A 283 8.07 -6.08 -11.40
C PRO A 283 8.73 -5.36 -12.59
N PRO A 284 8.88 -4.02 -12.56
CA PRO A 284 9.31 -3.23 -13.71
C PRO A 284 10.77 -3.42 -14.19
N HIS A 285 11.58 -4.22 -13.50
CA HIS A 285 13.04 -4.30 -13.67
C HIS A 285 13.57 -5.72 -13.84
N ASN A 286 12.69 -6.71 -13.99
CA ASN A 286 13.12 -8.09 -14.08
C ASN A 286 13.37 -8.53 -15.52
N ALA A 287 14.53 -9.18 -15.72
CA ALA A 287 14.72 -10.29 -16.66
C ALA A 287 13.56 -11.30 -16.51
N PRO A 288 13.26 -12.22 -17.46
CA PRO A 288 11.97 -12.96 -17.50
C PRO A 288 11.49 -13.39 -16.10
N TYR A 289 10.48 -12.68 -15.59
CA TYR A 289 9.93 -12.89 -14.26
C TYR A 289 8.76 -13.82 -14.40
N GLU A 290 8.96 -15.05 -13.94
CA GLU A 290 7.91 -16.06 -13.91
C GLU A 290 7.63 -16.40 -12.45
N LEU A 291 6.34 -16.36 -12.11
CA LEU A 291 5.87 -16.80 -10.81
C LEU A 291 5.80 -18.32 -10.81
N ALA A 292 6.45 -18.95 -9.83
CA ALA A 292 6.34 -20.40 -9.66
C ALA A 292 4.87 -20.82 -9.44
N ASP A 293 4.48 -22.00 -9.94
CA ASP A 293 3.11 -22.53 -9.81
C ASP A 293 2.58 -22.52 -8.38
N SER A 294 3.44 -22.82 -7.40
CA SER A 294 3.10 -22.78 -5.98
C SER A 294 2.78 -21.36 -5.51
N THR A 295 3.51 -20.36 -6.02
CA THR A 295 3.28 -18.94 -5.73
C THR A 295 2.00 -18.46 -6.39
N GLN A 296 1.74 -18.84 -7.65
CA GLN A 296 0.50 -18.53 -8.36
C GLN A 296 -0.72 -19.07 -7.60
N HIS A 297 -0.67 -20.34 -7.17
CA HIS A 297 -1.73 -20.95 -6.38
C HIS A 297 -1.91 -20.23 -5.04
N GLY A 298 -0.83 -19.93 -4.33
CA GLY A 298 -0.88 -19.16 -3.09
C GLY A 298 -1.50 -17.77 -3.26
N LEU A 299 -1.15 -17.05 -4.34
CA LEU A 299 -1.70 -15.72 -4.65
C LEU A 299 -3.20 -15.80 -4.90
N MET A 300 -3.65 -16.78 -5.68
CA MET A 300 -5.06 -17.04 -5.93
C MET A 300 -5.84 -17.29 -4.63
N THR A 301 -5.34 -18.19 -3.78
CA THR A 301 -5.94 -18.46 -2.48
C THR A 301 -5.96 -17.22 -1.57
N ALA A 302 -4.87 -16.45 -1.54
CA ALA A 302 -4.80 -15.23 -0.73
C ALA A 302 -5.78 -14.14 -1.19
N LEU A 303 -5.94 -13.96 -2.51
CA LEU A 303 -6.91 -13.03 -3.08
C LEU A 303 -8.36 -13.42 -2.77
N HIS A 304 -8.65 -14.72 -2.85
CA HIS A 304 -9.96 -15.28 -2.50
C HIS A 304 -10.26 -15.11 -1.00
N GLN A 305 -9.36 -15.59 -0.14
CA GLN A 305 -9.55 -15.57 1.32
C GLN A 305 -9.59 -14.17 1.93
N ALA A 306 -8.95 -13.19 1.30
CA ALA A 306 -8.97 -11.80 1.75
C ALA A 306 -10.16 -10.99 1.15
N ASP A 307 -11.08 -11.65 0.46
CA ASP A 307 -12.30 -11.06 -0.11
C ASP A 307 -12.00 -9.88 -1.07
N VAL A 308 -10.98 -10.04 -1.94
CA VAL A 308 -10.56 -8.94 -2.84
C VAL A 308 -11.69 -8.46 -3.76
N LEU A 309 -12.57 -9.37 -4.18
CA LEU A 309 -13.70 -9.03 -5.05
C LEU A 309 -14.75 -8.19 -4.32
N ASP A 310 -15.00 -8.48 -3.04
CA ASP A 310 -15.88 -7.66 -2.21
C ASP A 310 -15.26 -6.29 -1.91
N LEU A 311 -13.93 -6.22 -1.76
CA LEU A 311 -13.22 -4.95 -1.60
C LEU A 311 -13.41 -4.09 -2.86
N VAL A 312 -13.22 -4.68 -4.05
CA VAL A 312 -13.43 -4.01 -5.34
C VAL A 312 -14.87 -3.55 -5.50
N ALA A 313 -15.83 -4.43 -5.20
CA ALA A 313 -17.26 -4.10 -5.24
C ALA A 313 -17.59 -2.94 -4.30
N ARG A 314 -17.07 -2.97 -3.07
CA ARG A 314 -17.24 -1.91 -2.07
C ARG A 314 -16.65 -0.59 -2.54
N VAL A 315 -15.45 -0.60 -3.13
CA VAL A 315 -14.82 0.58 -3.70
C VAL A 315 -15.67 1.14 -4.84
N ILE A 316 -16.08 0.31 -5.80
CA ILE A 316 -16.93 0.72 -6.93
C ILE A 316 -18.24 1.36 -6.43
N ALA A 317 -18.89 0.76 -5.44
CA ALA A 317 -20.11 1.31 -4.84
C ALA A 317 -19.90 2.67 -4.15
N GLY A 318 -18.68 2.93 -3.66
CA GLY A 318 -18.29 4.19 -3.03
C GLY A 318 -17.80 5.27 -3.99
N LEU A 319 -17.53 4.95 -5.27
CA LEU A 319 -17.14 5.94 -6.26
C LEU A 319 -18.36 6.74 -6.71
N GLU A 320 -18.40 8.04 -6.39
CA GLU A 320 -19.49 8.91 -6.85
C GLU A 320 -19.39 9.15 -8.37
N PRO A 321 -20.50 9.12 -9.13
CA PRO A 321 -20.46 9.49 -10.53
C PRO A 321 -20.05 10.96 -10.70
N ALA A 322 -19.09 11.24 -11.59
CA ALA A 322 -18.64 12.60 -11.83
C ALA A 322 -19.82 13.53 -12.19
N GLN A 323 -20.00 14.61 -11.43
CA GLN A 323 -20.92 15.68 -11.80
C GLN A 323 -20.36 16.37 -13.06
N ARG A 324 -21.14 16.40 -14.15
CA ARG A 324 -20.75 16.94 -15.49
C ARG A 324 -20.26 18.40 -15.50
N VAL A 325 -20.18 19.08 -14.35
CA VAL A 325 -19.92 20.52 -14.23
C VAL A 325 -18.42 20.86 -14.14
N SER A 326 -17.52 19.87 -13.98
CA SER A 326 -16.07 20.14 -13.98
C SER A 326 -15.37 19.65 -15.26
N LEU A 327 -14.49 20.52 -15.78
CA LEU A 327 -13.67 20.45 -17.01
C LEU A 327 -12.98 19.09 -17.30
N PRO A 328 -12.36 18.88 -18.49
CA PRO A 328 -11.83 17.59 -18.96
C PRO A 328 -10.51 17.19 -18.26
N LEU A 329 -10.53 17.14 -16.94
CA LEU A 329 -9.63 16.31 -16.16
C LEU A 329 -10.20 14.90 -16.25
N SER A 330 -9.40 13.97 -16.78
CA SER A 330 -9.64 12.52 -16.73
C SER A 330 -10.42 12.16 -15.46
N ASP A 331 -11.62 11.59 -15.63
CA ASP A 331 -12.49 11.20 -14.53
C ASP A 331 -11.68 10.27 -13.60
N LYS A 332 -11.26 10.79 -12.44
CA LYS A 332 -10.40 10.08 -11.48
C LYS A 332 -11.02 8.74 -11.07
N ASN A 333 -12.35 8.65 -11.08
CA ASN A 333 -13.07 7.43 -10.73
C ASN A 333 -12.95 6.41 -11.87
N ALA A 334 -13.09 6.86 -13.13
CA ALA A 334 -12.81 6.00 -14.27
C ALA A 334 -11.36 5.50 -14.28
N ALA A 335 -10.38 6.36 -13.98
CA ALA A 335 -8.98 5.96 -13.86
C ALA A 335 -8.76 4.91 -12.76
N THR A 336 -9.45 5.05 -11.63
CA THR A 336 -9.39 4.09 -10.51
C THR A 336 -9.93 2.72 -10.91
N VAL A 337 -11.09 2.68 -11.56
CA VAL A 337 -11.68 1.42 -12.05
C VAL A 337 -10.78 0.78 -13.11
N GLN A 338 -10.16 1.56 -13.98
CA GLN A 338 -9.19 1.06 -14.97
C GLN A 338 -7.92 0.48 -14.34
N ILE A 339 -7.43 1.03 -13.23
CA ILE A 339 -6.28 0.47 -12.50
C ILE A 339 -6.64 -0.87 -11.86
N MET A 340 -7.80 -0.98 -11.20
CA MET A 340 -8.29 -2.25 -10.67
C MET A 340 -8.46 -3.30 -11.78
N PHE A 341 -9.03 -2.89 -12.90
CA PHE A 341 -9.18 -3.74 -14.08
C PHE A 341 -7.85 -4.28 -14.60
N ARG A 342 -6.84 -3.41 -14.78
CA ARG A 342 -5.50 -3.82 -15.25
C ARG A 342 -4.85 -4.85 -14.33
N PHE A 343 -5.04 -4.72 -13.02
CA PHE A 343 -4.56 -5.71 -12.06
C PHE A 343 -5.18 -7.09 -12.34
N PHE A 344 -6.51 -7.18 -12.48
CA PHE A 344 -7.18 -8.45 -12.78
C PHE A 344 -6.82 -9.02 -14.15
N VAL A 345 -6.66 -8.17 -15.17
CA VAL A 345 -6.20 -8.61 -16.50
C VAL A 345 -4.86 -9.33 -16.36
N LEU A 346 -3.88 -8.69 -15.73
CA LEU A 346 -2.55 -9.26 -15.53
C LEU A 346 -2.62 -10.55 -14.68
N PHE A 347 -3.44 -10.55 -13.63
CA PHE A 347 -3.61 -11.72 -12.79
C PHE A 347 -4.20 -12.92 -13.56
N CYS A 348 -5.19 -12.69 -14.42
CA CYS A 348 -5.80 -13.75 -15.24
C CYS A 348 -4.86 -14.23 -16.37
N GLU A 349 -3.90 -13.42 -16.81
CA GLU A 349 -2.86 -13.85 -17.76
C GLU A 349 -1.81 -14.76 -17.11
N ILE A 350 -1.60 -14.63 -15.80
CA ILE A 350 -0.59 -15.37 -15.04
C ILE A 350 -1.11 -16.74 -14.59
N VAL A 351 -2.38 -16.83 -14.21
CA VAL A 351 -2.98 -18.04 -13.63
C VAL A 351 -3.91 -18.71 -14.64
N PRO A 352 -3.80 -20.03 -14.88
CA PRO A 352 -4.70 -20.75 -15.79
C PRO A 352 -6.18 -20.57 -15.42
N GLU A 353 -7.02 -20.36 -16.43
CA GLU A 353 -8.46 -20.09 -16.28
C GLU A 353 -9.17 -21.20 -15.49
N GLU A 354 -8.82 -22.47 -15.69
CA GLU A 354 -9.48 -23.57 -15.00
C GLU A 354 -9.27 -23.50 -13.48
N LYS A 355 -8.06 -23.11 -13.05
CA LYS A 355 -7.74 -22.95 -11.63
C LYS A 355 -8.48 -21.76 -11.02
N LEU A 356 -8.61 -20.67 -11.77
CA LEU A 356 -9.36 -19.49 -11.35
C LEU A 356 -10.85 -19.82 -11.19
N ALA A 357 -11.42 -20.53 -12.18
CA ALA A 357 -12.82 -20.94 -12.16
C ALA A 357 -13.14 -21.78 -10.92
N ASP A 358 -12.31 -22.78 -10.63
CA ASP A 358 -12.46 -23.65 -9.46
C ASP A 358 -12.36 -22.86 -8.15
N CYS A 359 -11.44 -21.89 -8.07
CA CYS A 359 -11.20 -21.14 -6.84
C CYS A 359 -12.31 -20.12 -6.54
N PHE A 360 -12.86 -19.46 -7.56
CA PHE A 360 -13.83 -18.37 -7.38
C PHE A 360 -15.29 -18.79 -7.64
N GLN A 361 -15.55 -20.08 -7.86
CA GLN A 361 -16.89 -20.59 -8.17
C GLN A 361 -17.92 -20.28 -7.06
N ASP A 362 -17.49 -20.31 -5.80
CA ASP A 362 -18.33 -20.01 -4.65
C ASP A 362 -18.82 -18.55 -4.62
N TYR A 363 -18.06 -17.63 -5.23
CA TYR A 363 -18.37 -16.21 -5.29
C TYR A 363 -19.48 -15.85 -6.29
N LEU A 364 -19.97 -16.79 -7.11
CA LEU A 364 -21.01 -16.57 -8.12
C LEU A 364 -22.27 -15.89 -7.55
N THR A 365 -22.70 -16.27 -6.35
CA THR A 365 -23.91 -15.72 -5.74
C THR A 365 -23.75 -14.24 -5.39
N ASP A 366 -22.62 -13.85 -4.80
CA ASP A 366 -22.34 -12.48 -4.41
C ASP A 366 -22.05 -11.59 -5.62
N TRP A 367 -21.41 -12.18 -6.63
CA TRP A 367 -21.23 -11.55 -7.94
C TRP A 367 -22.55 -11.06 -8.55
N TRP A 368 -23.59 -11.90 -8.54
CA TRP A 368 -24.92 -11.54 -9.06
C TRP A 368 -25.59 -10.44 -8.25
N LYS A 369 -25.49 -10.49 -6.91
CA LYS A 369 -26.04 -9.44 -6.04
C LYS A 369 -25.43 -8.08 -6.39
N PHE A 370 -24.11 -8.02 -6.56
CA PHE A 370 -23.43 -6.78 -6.88
C PHE A 370 -23.72 -6.28 -8.31
N ASN A 371 -23.77 -7.19 -9.29
CA ASN A 371 -24.14 -6.82 -10.66
C ASN A 371 -25.56 -6.23 -10.73
N GLN A 372 -26.51 -6.79 -9.99
CA GLN A 372 -27.86 -6.23 -9.89
C GLN A 372 -27.87 -4.85 -9.23
N TYR A 373 -27.08 -4.67 -8.17
CA TYR A 373 -26.90 -3.36 -7.55
C TYR A 373 -26.47 -2.31 -8.59
N MET A 374 -25.47 -2.61 -9.43
CA MET A 374 -25.03 -1.68 -10.48
C MET A 374 -26.13 -1.40 -11.51
N GLN A 375 -26.87 -2.42 -11.96
CA GLN A 375 -27.97 -2.24 -12.91
C GLN A 375 -29.13 -1.40 -12.35
N VAL A 376 -29.48 -1.62 -11.08
CA VAL A 376 -30.52 -0.85 -10.38
C VAL A 376 -30.09 0.61 -10.22
N ASN A 377 -28.82 0.88 -9.88
CA ASN A 377 -28.34 2.26 -9.78
C ASN A 377 -28.21 2.94 -11.14
N ALA A 378 -27.78 2.22 -12.18
CA ALA A 378 -27.77 2.73 -13.55
C ALA A 378 -29.16 3.11 -14.08
N SER A 379 -30.23 2.48 -13.57
CA SER A 379 -31.62 2.71 -14.02
C SER A 379 -32.41 3.67 -13.13
N ARG A 380 -32.17 3.71 -11.80
CA ARG A 380 -32.90 4.57 -10.85
C ARG A 380 -32.62 6.06 -11.03
N VAL A 381 -31.40 6.44 -11.45
CA VAL A 381 -31.01 7.86 -11.56
C VAL A 381 -31.59 8.53 -12.83
N MET A 382 -32.23 7.78 -13.74
CA MET A 382 -32.98 8.36 -14.86
C MET A 382 -34.20 9.20 -14.43
N ARG A 383 -34.64 9.14 -13.16
CA ARG A 383 -35.87 9.82 -12.69
C ARG A 383 -35.65 11.17 -11.99
N SER A 384 -34.43 11.59 -11.68
CA SER A 384 -34.20 12.89 -11.03
C SER A 384 -32.97 13.65 -11.54
N GLN A 385 -33.23 14.77 -12.21
CA GLN A 385 -32.36 15.95 -12.38
C GLN A 385 -31.06 15.81 -13.23
N SER A 386 -30.53 16.97 -13.60
CA SER A 386 -29.34 17.19 -14.44
C SER A 386 -28.10 16.48 -13.89
N GLY A 387 -27.80 15.30 -14.43
CA GLY A 387 -26.72 14.41 -13.95
C GLY A 387 -26.97 12.93 -14.26
N ALA A 388 -28.21 12.57 -14.57
CA ALA A 388 -28.65 11.20 -14.88
C ALA A 388 -27.80 10.45 -15.93
N GLY A 389 -27.34 11.14 -16.98
CA GLY A 389 -26.51 10.53 -18.02
C GLY A 389 -25.14 10.07 -17.51
N ALA A 390 -24.45 10.90 -16.72
CA ALA A 390 -23.12 10.55 -16.19
C ALA A 390 -23.19 9.42 -15.18
N CYS A 391 -24.24 9.37 -14.36
CA CYS A 391 -24.47 8.26 -13.44
C CYS A 391 -24.74 6.93 -14.18
N HIS A 392 -25.59 6.98 -15.21
CA HIS A 392 -25.84 5.82 -16.06
C HIS A 392 -24.55 5.31 -16.73
N ASP A 393 -23.79 6.22 -17.35
CA ASP A 393 -22.55 5.89 -18.04
C ASP A 393 -21.50 5.30 -17.08
N HIS A 394 -21.39 5.84 -15.85
CA HIS A 394 -20.49 5.33 -14.81
C HIS A 394 -20.83 3.89 -14.41
N TYR A 395 -22.06 3.61 -13.98
CA TYR A 395 -22.45 2.26 -13.54
C TYR A 395 -22.49 1.26 -14.69
N LYS A 396 -22.78 1.70 -15.91
CA LYS A 396 -22.67 0.87 -17.11
C LYS A 396 -21.22 0.47 -17.37
N ASN A 397 -20.28 1.42 -17.27
CA ASN A 397 -18.86 1.14 -17.42
C ASN A 397 -18.36 0.18 -16.32
N CYS A 398 -18.74 0.41 -15.06
CA CYS A 398 -18.41 -0.49 -13.96
C CYS A 398 -18.98 -1.90 -14.16
N SER A 399 -20.23 -2.02 -14.62
CA SER A 399 -20.86 -3.32 -14.91
C SER A 399 -20.16 -4.07 -16.05
N ASN A 400 -19.72 -3.37 -17.10
CA ASN A 400 -18.93 -3.98 -18.17
C ASN A 400 -17.57 -4.50 -17.66
N ILE A 401 -16.89 -3.70 -16.85
CA ILE A 401 -15.59 -4.08 -16.25
C ILE A 401 -15.76 -5.24 -15.29
N TRP A 402 -16.82 -5.22 -14.47
CA TRP A 402 -17.18 -6.33 -13.61
C TRP A 402 -17.33 -7.60 -14.44
N LEU A 403 -18.23 -7.62 -15.43
CA LEU A 403 -18.44 -8.79 -16.29
C LEU A 403 -17.15 -9.31 -16.94
N TRP A 404 -16.26 -8.42 -17.38
CA TRP A 404 -14.96 -8.84 -17.91
C TRP A 404 -14.09 -9.56 -16.88
N ILE A 405 -14.04 -9.05 -15.63
CA ILE A 405 -13.32 -9.72 -14.54
C ILE A 405 -13.93 -11.11 -14.32
N ALA A 406 -15.26 -11.26 -14.38
CA ALA A 406 -15.91 -12.58 -14.31
C ALA A 406 -15.47 -13.52 -15.42
N ASP A 407 -15.42 -13.03 -16.66
CA ASP A 407 -14.97 -13.82 -17.80
C ASP A 407 -13.51 -14.27 -17.60
N GLY A 408 -12.62 -13.36 -17.17
CA GLY A 408 -11.22 -13.68 -16.89
C GLY A 408 -11.01 -14.67 -15.72
N LEU A 409 -11.89 -14.63 -14.72
CA LEU A 409 -11.90 -15.60 -13.61
C LEU A 409 -12.56 -16.94 -13.97
N GLY A 410 -12.95 -17.16 -15.22
CA GLY A 410 -13.63 -18.39 -15.67
C GLY A 410 -15.09 -18.52 -15.18
N LEU A 411 -15.65 -17.46 -14.59
CA LEU A 411 -17.05 -17.42 -14.14
C LEU A 411 -18.02 -17.08 -15.29
N GLY A 412 -17.50 -16.53 -16.39
CA GLY A 412 -18.24 -16.08 -17.56
C GLY A 412 -19.25 -17.08 -18.14
N PRO A 413 -18.86 -18.33 -18.46
CA PRO A 413 -19.78 -19.34 -18.97
C PRO A 413 -20.95 -19.61 -18.02
N THR A 414 -20.67 -19.71 -16.72
CA THR A 414 -21.69 -19.93 -15.69
C THR A 414 -22.60 -18.71 -15.56
N ILE A 415 -22.04 -17.51 -15.51
CA ILE A 415 -22.82 -16.27 -15.47
C ILE A 415 -23.70 -16.14 -16.72
N ASN A 416 -23.20 -16.43 -17.91
CA ASN A 416 -23.98 -16.37 -19.14
C ASN A 416 -25.07 -17.44 -19.21
N ALA A 417 -24.81 -18.66 -18.71
CA ALA A 417 -25.82 -19.70 -18.60
C ALA A 417 -26.96 -19.33 -17.61
N HIS A 418 -26.64 -18.57 -16.56
CA HIS A 418 -27.60 -18.08 -15.57
C HIS A 418 -28.18 -16.69 -15.91
N ARG A 419 -27.68 -16.04 -16.98
CA ARG A 419 -28.18 -14.75 -17.50
C ARG A 419 -29.53 -14.87 -18.20
N ASP A 420 -30.03 -16.09 -18.35
CA ASP A 420 -31.43 -16.36 -18.60
C ASP A 420 -32.12 -16.63 -17.25
N PRO A 421 -32.46 -15.59 -16.44
CA PRO A 421 -33.43 -15.79 -15.40
C PRO A 421 -34.68 -16.20 -16.16
N ARG A 422 -35.03 -17.48 -16.11
CA ARG A 422 -36.36 -17.92 -16.51
C ARG A 422 -37.33 -17.28 -15.52
N LEU A 423 -37.64 -16.02 -15.77
CA LEU A 423 -38.50 -15.18 -14.97
C LEU A 423 -39.82 -15.92 -14.89
N CYS A 424 -40.30 -16.14 -13.68
CA CYS A 424 -41.61 -16.72 -13.50
C CYS A 424 -42.62 -15.91 -14.33
N LYS A 425 -43.31 -16.57 -15.25
CA LYS A 425 -44.27 -15.90 -16.14
C LYS A 425 -45.56 -15.45 -15.44
N ASN A 426 -45.69 -15.67 -14.13
CA ASN A 426 -46.80 -15.12 -13.36
C ASN A 426 -46.52 -13.65 -13.00
N PRO A 427 -47.28 -12.68 -13.57
CA PRO A 427 -47.06 -11.25 -13.32
C PRO A 427 -47.38 -10.80 -11.88
N ARG A 428 -48.03 -11.65 -11.08
CA ARG A 428 -48.34 -11.42 -9.66
C ARG A 428 -47.39 -12.16 -8.71
N CYS A 429 -46.34 -12.76 -9.24
CA CYS A 429 -45.34 -13.49 -8.48
C CYS A 429 -44.66 -12.54 -7.45
N PRO A 430 -44.86 -12.74 -6.13
CA PRO A 430 -44.22 -11.90 -5.12
C PRO A 430 -42.70 -12.14 -5.05
N THR A 431 -42.21 -13.24 -5.65
CA THR A 431 -40.80 -13.64 -5.70
C THR A 431 -40.04 -13.09 -6.91
N LEU A 432 -40.63 -12.24 -7.76
CA LEU A 432 -39.91 -11.50 -8.82
C LEU A 432 -38.70 -10.69 -8.27
N PHE A 433 -38.65 -10.47 -6.95
CA PHE A 433 -37.57 -9.77 -6.25
C PHE A 433 -36.99 -10.54 -5.04
N SER A 434 -37.32 -11.82 -4.83
CA SER A 434 -36.87 -12.59 -3.65
C SER A 434 -36.04 -13.81 -4.06
N TYR A 435 -34.73 -13.72 -3.85
CA TYR A 435 -33.72 -14.66 -4.37
C TYR A 435 -33.53 -15.94 -3.55
N ASN A 436 -34.21 -16.12 -2.42
CA ASN A 436 -34.02 -17.31 -1.59
C ASN A 436 -34.68 -18.59 -2.17
N HIS A 437 -35.32 -18.50 -3.35
CA HIS A 437 -36.01 -19.64 -3.98
C HIS A 437 -35.60 -19.91 -5.44
N VAL A 438 -34.50 -19.34 -5.93
CA VAL A 438 -34.08 -19.51 -7.33
C VAL A 438 -33.59 -20.94 -7.65
N HIS A 439 -33.44 -21.82 -6.66
CA HIS A 439 -32.88 -23.15 -6.91
C HIS A 439 -33.80 -24.17 -7.60
N HIS A 440 -35.13 -23.96 -7.70
CA HIS A 440 -36.02 -24.95 -8.33
C HIS A 440 -37.23 -24.35 -9.08
N GLY A 441 -36.98 -23.60 -10.15
CA GLY A 441 -38.07 -23.34 -11.12
C GLY A 441 -38.54 -24.66 -11.71
N CYS A 442 -39.77 -25.09 -11.42
CA CYS A 442 -40.33 -26.30 -12.04
C CYS A 442 -40.60 -26.00 -13.52
N GLU A 443 -39.92 -26.71 -14.42
CA GLU A 443 -40.31 -26.77 -15.83
C GLU A 443 -41.58 -27.60 -15.93
N ARG A 444 -42.73 -26.97 -16.21
CA ARG A 444 -43.97 -27.70 -16.47
C ARG A 444 -44.64 -27.15 -17.72
N GLY A 445 -44.96 -28.04 -18.66
CA GLY A 445 -45.78 -27.72 -19.82
C GLY A 445 -47.24 -27.45 -19.40
N CYS A 446 -47.88 -26.48 -20.06
CA CYS A 446 -49.33 -26.40 -20.05
C CYS A 446 -49.86 -27.55 -20.92
N VAL A 447 -50.79 -28.35 -20.42
CA VAL A 447 -51.33 -29.50 -21.18
C VAL A 447 -52.01 -29.06 -22.49
N ASP A 448 -52.49 -27.81 -22.55
CA ASP A 448 -53.18 -27.23 -23.70
C ASP A 448 -52.30 -26.29 -24.55
N CYS A 449 -51.04 -26.08 -24.17
CA CYS A 449 -50.13 -25.22 -24.94
C CYS A 449 -48.80 -25.95 -25.10
N ASP A 450 -48.38 -26.24 -26.34
CA ASP A 450 -47.07 -26.82 -26.70
C ASP A 450 -45.85 -25.96 -26.30
N GLN A 451 -46.04 -24.96 -25.43
CA GLN A 451 -44.99 -24.12 -24.88
C GLN A 451 -44.68 -24.57 -23.44
N LEU A 452 -43.42 -24.94 -23.22
CA LEU A 452 -42.85 -25.09 -21.88
C LEU A 452 -42.89 -23.73 -21.16
N LEU A 453 -43.63 -23.67 -20.06
CA LEU A 453 -43.73 -22.49 -19.20
C LEU A 453 -42.97 -22.75 -17.90
N VAL A 454 -42.28 -21.72 -17.40
CA VAL A 454 -41.44 -21.82 -16.20
C VAL A 454 -42.08 -21.01 -15.08
N TYR A 455 -42.40 -21.70 -13.98
CA TYR A 455 -43.02 -21.11 -12.80
C TYR A 455 -42.16 -21.36 -11.56
N CYS A 456 -42.16 -20.40 -10.64
CA CYS A 456 -41.39 -20.48 -9.40
C CYS A 456 -41.83 -21.58 -8.43
N ASN A 457 -43.12 -21.92 -8.42
CA ASN A 457 -43.73 -22.97 -7.60
C ASN A 457 -45.18 -23.21 -8.07
N ASP A 458 -45.85 -24.21 -7.50
CA ASP A 458 -47.24 -24.57 -7.83
C ASP A 458 -48.24 -23.42 -7.62
N ARG A 459 -47.98 -22.50 -6.68
CA ARG A 459 -48.84 -21.32 -6.46
C ARG A 459 -48.71 -20.31 -7.61
N CYS A 460 -47.51 -20.20 -8.20
CA CYS A 460 -47.28 -19.37 -9.37
C CYS A 460 -47.97 -19.94 -10.62
N GLN A 461 -48.21 -21.25 -10.68
CA GLN A 461 -48.90 -21.95 -11.79
C GLN A 461 -50.43 -21.87 -11.70
N ALA A 462 -50.99 -21.85 -10.48
CA ALA A 462 -52.44 -21.96 -10.24
C ALA A 462 -53.27 -20.67 -10.47
N VAL A 463 -52.71 -19.65 -11.13
CA VAL A 463 -53.34 -18.32 -11.33
C VAL A 463 -53.72 -18.10 -12.79
#